data_AF-A0A354P8H9-F1
#
_entry.id   AF-A0A354P8H9-F1
#
_cell.length_a   1.000
_cell.length_b   1.000
_cell.length_c   1.000
_cell.angle_alpha   90.00
_cell.angle_beta   90.00
_cell.angle_gamma   90.00
#
_symmetry.space_group_name_H-M   'P 1'
#
loop_
_entity.id
_entity.type
_entity.pdbx_description
1 polymer ?
#
loop_
_entity_poly.entity_id
_entity_poly.type
_entity_poly.pdbx_seq_one_letter_code
_entity_poly.pdbx_strand_id
1 'polypeptide(L)'
;MASSLMLLLGCEYQQSTAGTSGHDDAAPTLPLVIDAGVVIADRGGYLCLPLDRFSLKRDDHPIAVTSSCECVQPSLVTYATPGGSRQLAVLLEFAADPSAARLEERQQLRIAIAVLRKGEPNCNFSINLLRTYLTEKPGDY
;
A
#
# COMPACT_ATOMS: atom_id res chain seq x y z
N MET A 1 -38.89 0.50 -22.47
CA MET A 1 -37.55 -0.12 -22.51
C MET A 1 -37.09 -0.26 -21.06
N ALA A 2 -37.15 -1.48 -20.52
CA ALA A 2 -36.85 -1.76 -19.12
C ALA A 2 -35.35 -1.99 -18.96
N SER A 3 -34.70 -1.19 -18.11
CA SER A 3 -33.28 -1.29 -17.82
C SER A 3 -33.10 -2.22 -16.61
N SER A 4 -32.70 -3.46 -16.86
CA SER A 4 -32.33 -4.42 -15.82
C SER A 4 -31.02 -3.99 -15.18
N LEU A 5 -31.08 -3.62 -13.90
CA LEU A 5 -29.90 -3.44 -13.04
C LEU A 5 -29.45 -4.84 -12.57
N MET A 6 -28.27 -5.29 -13.00
CA MET A 6 -27.60 -6.45 -12.43
C MET A 6 -26.97 -6.08 -11.08
N LEU A 7 -27.45 -6.70 -10.01
CA LEU A 7 -26.82 -6.68 -8.68
C LEU A 7 -25.65 -7.69 -8.68
N LEU A 8 -24.43 -7.20 -8.47
CA LEU A 8 -23.27 -8.04 -8.20
C LEU A 8 -23.27 -8.44 -6.72
N LEU A 9 -23.35 -9.75 -6.48
CA LEU A 9 -23.12 -10.44 -5.21
C LEU A 9 -21.61 -10.52 -4.91
N GLY A 10 -21.25 -10.34 -3.64
CA GLY A 10 -19.93 -10.62 -3.07
C GLY A 10 -19.62 -9.62 -1.95
N CYS A 11 -19.40 -9.99 -0.68
CA CYS A 11 -18.91 -11.24 -0.12
C CYS A 11 -19.88 -11.84 0.92
N GLU A 12 -20.07 -13.16 0.86
CA GLU A 12 -20.61 -13.92 1.99
C GLU A 12 -19.62 -13.83 3.16
N TYR A 13 -20.00 -13.11 4.21
CA TYR A 13 -19.34 -13.17 5.50
C TYR A 13 -19.87 -14.41 6.21
N GLN A 14 -19.05 -15.45 6.26
CA GLN A 14 -19.38 -16.73 6.86
C GLN A 14 -19.55 -16.56 8.38
N GLN A 15 -20.78 -16.35 8.85
CA GLN A 15 -21.12 -16.40 10.27
C GLN A 15 -21.15 -17.85 10.73
N SER A 16 -20.04 -18.33 11.28
CA SER A 16 -20.02 -19.57 12.06
C SER A 16 -20.63 -19.30 13.44
N THR A 17 -21.88 -19.72 13.62
CA THR A 17 -22.51 -19.88 14.94
C THR A 17 -22.31 -21.31 15.43
N ALA A 18 -21.51 -21.51 16.48
CA ALA A 18 -21.78 -22.40 17.62
C ALA A 18 -20.55 -22.43 18.52
N GLY A 19 -20.80 -22.33 19.82
CA GLY A 19 -19.80 -22.05 20.84
C GLY A 19 -18.86 -23.21 21.18
N THR A 20 -17.68 -22.82 21.66
CA THR A 20 -16.95 -23.53 22.70
C THR A 20 -16.12 -22.51 23.48
N SER A 21 -16.17 -22.65 24.79
CA SER A 21 -15.57 -21.79 25.80
C SER A 21 -14.03 -21.78 25.75
N GLY A 22 -13.46 -20.59 25.70
CA GLY A 22 -12.34 -20.22 26.56
C GLY A 22 -10.96 -20.77 26.19
N HIS A 23 -10.40 -20.28 25.09
CA HIS A 23 -9.00 -19.84 24.98
C HIS A 23 -8.91 -19.03 23.68
N ASP A 24 -9.16 -17.72 23.79
CA ASP A 24 -8.85 -16.76 22.72
C ASP A 24 -7.32 -16.63 22.63
N ASP A 25 -6.68 -17.69 22.12
CA ASP A 25 -5.30 -17.63 21.68
C ASP A 25 -5.32 -16.79 20.40
N ALA A 26 -5.19 -15.48 20.58
CA ALA A 26 -5.23 -14.50 19.51
C ALA A 26 -4.17 -14.90 18.47
N ALA A 27 -4.64 -15.44 17.35
CA ALA A 27 -3.76 -15.87 16.27
C ALA A 27 -2.81 -14.72 15.91
N PRO A 28 -1.50 -14.98 15.79
CA PRO A 28 -0.52 -13.94 15.50
C PRO A 28 -0.93 -13.23 14.21
N THR A 29 -1.26 -11.95 14.34
CA THR A 29 -1.66 -11.12 13.19
C THR A 29 -0.41 -10.89 12.36
N LEU A 30 -0.33 -11.56 11.21
CA LEU A 30 0.78 -11.37 10.28
C LEU A 30 0.83 -9.89 9.85
N PRO A 31 2.03 -9.32 9.70
CA PRO A 31 2.16 -7.95 9.21
C PRO A 31 1.57 -7.86 7.80
N LEU A 32 0.72 -6.86 7.57
CA LEU A 32 0.14 -6.59 6.25
C LEU A 32 1.26 -6.16 5.30
N VAL A 33 1.43 -6.90 4.20
CA VAL A 33 2.39 -6.60 3.14
C VAL A 33 1.62 -6.33 1.85
N ILE A 34 1.88 -5.19 1.22
CA ILE A 34 1.29 -4.81 -0.06
C ILE A 34 2.37 -4.78 -1.12
N ASP A 35 2.15 -5.50 -2.22
CA ASP A 35 2.95 -5.32 -3.43
C ASP A 35 2.33 -4.18 -4.26
N ALA A 36 3.07 -3.07 -4.37
CA ALA A 36 2.63 -1.88 -5.09
C ALA A 36 3.24 -1.78 -6.50
N GLY A 37 3.94 -2.83 -6.95
CA GLY A 37 4.41 -2.95 -8.33
C GLY A 37 5.84 -2.47 -8.54
N VAL A 38 6.07 -1.83 -9.70
CA VAL A 38 7.41 -1.57 -10.24
C VAL A 38 7.68 -0.07 -10.36
N VAL A 39 8.88 0.34 -9.98
CA VAL A 39 9.39 1.70 -10.13
C VAL A 39 10.57 1.68 -11.09
N ILE A 40 10.57 2.61 -12.05
CA ILE A 40 11.63 2.75 -13.04
C ILE A 40 12.70 3.71 -12.51
N ALA A 41 13.88 3.18 -12.24
CA ALA A 41 14.95 3.83 -11.47
C ALA A 41 15.55 5.09 -12.12
N ASP A 42 15.60 5.15 -13.45
CA ASP A 42 16.14 6.28 -14.22
C ASP A 42 15.10 7.40 -14.44
N ARG A 43 13.90 7.27 -13.88
CA ARG A 43 12.80 8.22 -14.06
C ARG A 43 12.27 8.70 -12.72
N GLY A 44 12.13 10.01 -12.62
CA GLY A 44 11.39 10.63 -11.52
C GLY A 44 9.91 10.32 -11.65
N GLY A 45 9.21 10.25 -10.53
CA GLY A 45 7.78 10.00 -10.52
C GLY A 45 7.21 10.03 -9.12
N TYR A 46 5.92 9.71 -9.01
CA TYR A 46 5.29 9.55 -7.71
C TYR A 46 4.23 8.45 -7.75
N LEU A 47 3.97 7.86 -6.59
CA LEU A 47 2.88 6.93 -6.35
C LEU A 47 2.11 7.40 -5.12
N CYS A 48 0.80 7.59 -5.27
CA CYS A 48 -0.08 7.98 -4.16
C CYS A 48 -0.97 6.79 -3.78
N LEU A 49 -0.88 6.34 -2.53
CA LEU A 49 -1.58 5.17 -2.02
C LEU A 49 -2.60 5.59 -0.96
N PRO A 50 -3.91 5.56 -1.27
CA PRO A 50 -4.97 5.83 -0.31
C PRO A 50 -4.90 4.91 0.91
N LEU A 51 -4.96 5.49 2.11
CA LEU A 51 -4.78 4.73 3.35
C LEU A 51 -5.96 3.80 3.70
N ASP A 52 -7.13 4.03 3.11
CA ASP A 52 -8.31 3.17 3.25
C ASP A 52 -8.10 1.77 2.64
N ARG A 53 -7.14 1.62 1.70
CA ARG A 53 -6.72 0.32 1.14
C ARG A 53 -5.98 -0.57 2.14
N PHE A 54 -5.55 -0.03 3.27
CA PHE A 54 -4.73 -0.73 4.28
C PHE A 54 -5.56 -1.19 5.48
N SER A 55 -6.88 -1.26 5.35
CA SER A 55 -7.81 -1.60 6.43
C SER A 55 -7.65 -0.70 7.66
N LEU A 56 -7.18 0.54 7.46
CA LEU A 56 -7.07 1.52 8.52
C LEU A 56 -8.47 2.06 8.86
N LYS A 57 -8.79 2.02 10.15
CA LYS A 57 -10.02 2.62 10.66
C LYS A 57 -9.91 4.14 10.57
N ARG A 58 -11.05 4.83 10.56
CA ARG A 58 -11.10 6.30 10.48
C ARG A 58 -10.34 6.99 11.62
N ASP A 59 -10.28 6.34 12.78
CA ASP A 59 -9.60 6.85 13.97
C ASP A 59 -8.13 6.40 14.06
N ASP A 60 -7.63 5.66 13.07
CA ASP A 60 -6.24 5.26 13.00
C ASP A 60 -5.39 6.42 12.47
N HIS A 61 -4.28 6.70 13.14
CA HIS A 61 -3.41 7.83 12.82
C HIS A 61 -2.01 7.33 12.45
N PRO A 62 -1.57 7.48 11.20
CA PRO A 62 -0.19 7.19 10.83
C PRO A 62 0.74 8.14 11.57
N ILE A 63 1.72 7.58 12.28
CA ILE A 63 2.66 8.37 13.09
C ILE A 63 4.05 8.43 12.46
N ALA A 64 4.39 7.49 11.59
CA ALA A 64 5.65 7.49 10.86
C ALA A 64 5.52 6.76 9.54
N VAL A 65 6.26 7.24 8.54
CA VAL A 65 6.49 6.54 7.28
C VAL A 65 7.99 6.56 7.01
N THR A 66 8.59 5.39 6.82
CA THR A 66 10.03 5.24 6.59
C THR A 66 10.29 4.44 5.32
N SER A 67 11.36 4.78 4.62
CA SER A 67 11.78 4.11 3.38
C SER A 67 13.09 3.35 3.61
N SER A 68 13.23 2.19 2.97
CA SER A 68 14.49 1.45 2.90
C SER A 68 15.50 2.05 1.92
N CYS A 69 15.11 3.03 1.10
CA CYS A 69 15.95 3.70 0.12
C CYS A 69 15.83 5.22 0.24
N GLU A 70 16.97 5.91 0.18
CA GLU A 70 17.02 7.38 0.09
C GLU A 70 16.46 7.91 -1.23
N CYS A 71 16.39 7.07 -2.26
CA CYS A 71 15.79 7.37 -3.55
C CYS A 71 14.26 7.51 -3.52
N VAL A 72 13.62 7.15 -2.39
CA VAL A 72 12.18 7.30 -2.18
C VAL A 72 11.95 8.20 -0.99
N GLN A 73 11.23 9.30 -1.22
CA GLN A 73 10.82 10.22 -0.18
C GLN A 73 9.33 10.00 0.14
N PRO A 74 9.00 9.26 1.22
CA PRO A 74 7.63 9.10 1.64
C PRO A 74 7.12 10.33 2.39
N SER A 75 5.85 10.67 2.18
CA SER A 75 5.14 11.67 2.97
C SER A 75 3.67 11.29 3.16
N LEU A 76 3.07 11.80 4.23
CA LEU A 76 1.63 11.71 4.45
C LEU A 76 0.96 12.94 3.86
N VAL A 77 -0.02 12.72 2.99
CA VAL A 77 -0.76 13.78 2.32
C VAL A 77 -2.26 13.62 2.54
N THR A 78 -2.99 14.72 2.39
CA THR A 78 -4.45 14.72 2.32
C THR A 78 -4.86 15.08 0.90
N TYR A 79 -5.80 14.34 0.31
CA TYR A 79 -6.31 14.58 -1.03
C TYR A 79 -7.83 14.69 -1.03
N ALA A 80 -8.38 15.37 -2.04
CA ALA A 80 -9.82 15.49 -2.24
C ALA A 80 -10.33 14.31 -3.08
N THR A 81 -11.43 13.70 -2.63
CA THR A 81 -12.13 12.65 -3.38
C THR A 81 -13.13 13.28 -4.36
N PRO A 82 -13.65 12.52 -5.34
CA PRO A 82 -14.71 12.99 -6.23
C PRO A 82 -15.96 13.49 -5.50
N GLY A 83 -16.22 13.01 -4.27
CA GLY A 83 -17.33 13.46 -3.43
C GLY A 83 -17.05 14.73 -2.62
N GLY A 84 -15.90 15.38 -2.80
CA GLY A 84 -15.49 16.58 -2.06
C GLY A 84 -15.00 16.32 -0.63
N SER A 85 -14.98 15.06 -0.18
CA SER A 85 -14.40 14.69 1.11
C SER A 85 -12.87 14.67 1.03
N ARG A 86 -12.21 14.82 2.18
CA ARG A 86 -10.75 14.70 2.31
C ARG A 86 -10.38 13.32 2.83
N GLN A 87 -9.35 12.71 2.26
CA GLN A 87 -8.82 11.42 2.69
C GLN A 87 -7.29 11.48 2.82
N LEU A 88 -6.74 10.62 3.68
CA LEU A 88 -5.30 10.46 3.85
C LEU A 88 -4.73 9.47 2.83
N ALA A 89 -3.53 9.76 2.37
CA ALA A 89 -2.74 8.87 1.51
C ALA A 89 -1.26 8.95 1.87
N VAL A 90 -0.52 7.94 1.46
CA VAL A 90 0.94 7.96 1.46
C VAL A 90 1.39 8.34 0.05
N LEU A 91 2.07 9.47 -0.06
CA LEU A 91 2.74 9.89 -1.28
C LEU A 91 4.18 9.39 -1.23
N LEU A 92 4.57 8.63 -2.24
CA LEU A 92 5.93 8.18 -2.47
C LEU A 92 6.49 8.97 -3.66
N GLU A 93 7.47 9.82 -3.41
CA GLU A 93 8.19 10.53 -4.47
C GLU A 93 9.48 9.79 -4.80
N PHE A 94 9.72 9.53 -6.08
CA PHE A 94 10.88 8.79 -6.57
C PHE A 94 11.85 9.75 -7.24
N ALA A 95 13.09 9.79 -6.74
CA ALA A 95 14.16 10.54 -7.39
C ALA A 95 14.64 9.78 -8.64
N ALA A 96 14.81 10.51 -9.74
CA ALA A 96 15.51 9.97 -10.92
C ALA A 96 16.98 9.76 -10.56
N ASP A 97 17.47 8.54 -10.73
CA ASP A 97 18.88 8.23 -10.51
C ASP A 97 19.48 7.67 -11.80
N PRO A 98 20.09 8.51 -12.63
CA PRO A 98 20.70 8.07 -13.89
C PRO A 98 21.94 7.21 -13.66
N SER A 99 22.55 7.25 -12.46
CA SER A 99 23.71 6.42 -12.13
C SER A 99 23.31 4.96 -11.91
N ALA A 100 22.05 4.76 -11.50
CA ALA A 100 21.47 3.45 -11.26
C ALA A 100 21.43 2.60 -12.55
N ALA A 101 21.31 3.20 -13.75
CA ALA A 101 21.32 2.47 -15.02
C ALA A 101 22.57 1.61 -15.25
N ARG A 102 23.64 1.82 -14.47
CA ARG A 102 24.88 1.03 -14.50
C ARG A 102 24.84 -0.20 -13.60
N LEU A 103 23.90 -0.24 -12.66
CA LEU A 103 23.67 -1.34 -11.74
C LEU A 103 22.46 -2.11 -12.26
N GLU A 104 22.68 -3.18 -13.04
CA GLU A 104 21.59 -4.08 -13.50
C GLU A 104 20.85 -4.80 -12.35
N GLU A 105 21.11 -4.40 -11.11
CA GLU A 105 20.57 -5.03 -9.93
C GLU A 105 19.16 -4.51 -9.63
N ARG A 106 18.22 -5.44 -9.62
CA ARG A 106 16.84 -5.20 -9.17
C ARG A 106 16.86 -5.02 -7.66
N GLN A 107 16.28 -3.93 -7.17
CA GLN A 107 16.24 -3.63 -5.74
C GLN A 107 14.80 -3.75 -5.21
N GLN A 108 14.63 -4.48 -4.12
CA GLN A 108 13.38 -4.46 -3.37
C GLN A 108 13.35 -3.22 -2.48
N LEU A 109 12.41 -2.33 -2.74
CA LEU A 109 12.13 -1.17 -1.93
C LEU A 109 11.03 -1.52 -0.93
N ARG A 110 11.24 -1.17 0.33
CA ARG A 110 10.26 -1.39 1.40
C ARG A 110 9.95 -0.05 2.05
N ILE A 111 8.67 0.31 2.05
CA ILE A 111 8.16 1.44 2.81
C ILE A 111 7.43 0.89 4.03
N ALA A 112 7.87 1.24 5.23
CA ALA A 112 7.20 0.85 6.47
C ALA A 112 6.35 2.01 6.97
N ILE A 113 5.11 1.71 7.35
CA ILE A 113 4.17 2.69 7.90
C ILE A 113 3.80 2.23 9.30
N ALA A 114 4.10 3.06 10.29
CA ALA A 114 3.71 2.85 11.67
C ALA A 114 2.42 3.61 11.96
N VAL A 115 1.44 2.93 12.52
CA VAL A 115 0.11 3.49 12.80
C VAL A 115 -0.23 3.35 14.26
N LEU A 116 -0.65 4.47 14.85
CA LEU A 116 -1.25 4.54 16.16
C LEU A 116 -2.74 4.21 16.03
N ARG A 117 -3.17 3.16 16.73
CA ARG A 117 -4.57 2.75 16.80
C ARG A 117 -5.11 3.03 18.20
N LYS A 118 -6.35 3.53 18.28
CA LYS A 118 -6.95 3.88 19.57
C LYS A 118 -7.30 2.62 20.36
N GLY A 119 -6.60 2.39 21.47
CA GLY A 119 -6.82 1.24 22.35
C GLY A 119 -6.29 -0.08 21.81
N GLU A 120 -5.53 -0.06 20.71
CA GLU A 120 -4.86 -1.21 20.13
C GLU A 120 -3.33 -0.96 20.12
N PRO A 121 -2.49 -2.01 20.13
CA PRO A 121 -1.05 -1.83 19.94
C PRO A 121 -0.75 -1.20 18.58
N ASN A 122 0.35 -0.45 18.50
CA ASN A 122 0.83 0.09 17.25
C ASN A 122 1.03 -1.03 16.24
N CYS A 123 0.55 -0.82 15.02
CA CYS A 123 0.70 -1.77 13.93
C CYS A 123 1.63 -1.21 12.87
N ASN A 124 2.37 -2.12 12.24
CA ASN A 124 3.24 -1.80 11.12
C ASN A 124 2.76 -2.58 9.91
N PHE A 125 2.69 -1.91 8.77
CA PHE A 125 2.55 -2.57 7.48
C PHE A 125 3.63 -2.09 6.53
N SER A 126 3.90 -2.88 5.50
CA SER A 126 4.91 -2.54 4.52
C SER A 126 4.41 -2.58 3.08
N ILE A 127 4.81 -1.58 2.32
CA ILE A 127 4.64 -1.53 0.88
C ILE A 127 5.95 -1.98 0.25
N ASN A 128 5.87 -3.00 -0.59
CA ASN A 128 6.98 -3.50 -1.38
C ASN A 128 6.85 -2.98 -2.80
N LEU A 129 7.96 -2.49 -3.34
CA LEU A 129 8.09 -2.07 -4.73
C LEU A 129 9.36 -2.72 -5.31
N LEU A 130 9.30 -3.09 -6.58
CA LEU A 130 10.47 -3.52 -7.33
C LEU A 130 11.06 -2.32 -8.08
N ARG A 131 12.26 -1.89 -7.70
CA ARG A 131 13.02 -0.90 -8.46
C ARG A 131 13.84 -1.59 -9.54
N THR A 132 13.63 -1.18 -10.79
CA THR A 132 14.27 -1.77 -11.98
C THR A 132 14.50 -0.71 -13.06
N TYR A 133 15.15 -1.11 -14.16
CA TYR A 133 15.31 -0.31 -15.37
C TYR A 133 14.41 -0.84 -16.47
N LEU A 134 14.14 0.00 -17.45
CA LEU A 134 13.58 -0.46 -18.72
C LEU A 134 14.68 -1.16 -19.51
N THR A 135 14.62 -2.48 -19.58
CA THR A 135 15.28 -3.24 -20.65
C THR A 135 14.51 -2.96 -21.95
N GLU A 136 15.19 -2.88 -23.09
CA GLU A 136 14.71 -2.40 -24.41
C GLU A 136 13.26 -2.76 -24.80
N LYS A 137 12.70 -1.98 -25.74
CA LYS A 137 11.31 -2.15 -26.19
C LYS A 137 11.09 -3.56 -26.75
N PRO A 138 9.98 -4.23 -26.38
CA PRO A 138 9.58 -5.46 -27.05
C PRO A 138 9.33 -5.16 -28.54
N GLY A 139 10.21 -5.64 -29.42
CA GLY A 139 10.08 -5.45 -30.88
C GLY A 139 11.36 -5.29 -31.69
N ASP A 140 12.54 -5.19 -31.08
CA ASP A 140 13.84 -5.21 -31.80
C ASP A 140 14.38 -6.65 -31.93
N TYR A 141 13.62 -7.53 -32.62
CA TYR A 141 14.04 -8.87 -33.03
C TYR A 141 13.98 -9.05 -34.55
#